data_AF-A0A8T3T801-F1
#
_entry.id   AF-A0A8T3T801-F1
#
_cell.length_a   1.000
_cell.length_b   1.000
_cell.length_c   1.000
_cell.angle_alpha   90.00
_cell.angle_beta   90.00
_cell.angle_gamma   90.00
#
_symmetry.space_group_name_H-M   'P 1'
#
loop_
_entity.id
_entity.type
_entity.pdbx_description
1 polymer ?
#
loop_
_entity_poly.entity_id
_entity_poly.type
_entity_poly.pdbx_seq_one_letter_code
_entity_poly.pdbx_strand_id
1 'polypeptide(L)'
;MGVGTAILLGGVLLLLLWSASVRPGLAPATGGAAGSEPPRGASPSAPSLVPTAEPSSQGSLADLRVSTAGWRTDFTRSNVDLGEIIGGGPGKDGIPAVDEPRLESIEAAATWLSDQAPVIALEVDGEARAYPLAILIWHEIVNDTIAGAPVVVTFCPLCNTALVFERTVDGVTYDFGTTGNLRFSDLVMYDRQTETWWQQATGRAIVGELTDTQLVFLASQIVSLGDFADAYPDGTVLSRDTGDPREYGRNPYPGYDRADQEPFLFEGVVDGRIAPKERVVTVELADEAVAYPYSELRKVGLVTEQVGGEPIVVLWEPGTASALDAPVIDEGQDAGGTGVFRPEVDGRSLTLRRDSPDAPIVDTETGSTWDVTGRATDGPLEGTRLESIPHGDHFWFAWAAFEPSTRIWTADGARTAPVAGSASAQPAPAPSASSQGLVGRLPAQIAGLPLDAAEIDVARLLTNDLPIMDLDDLRSVVTQSGVSPERFEIATGAATDGVGAKVTVTAFRALGGSPSRLRLAVERAAGTLSPLGFSEGDHSSSRVLLLEGVAYLITSADLELLAAAADALTE
;
A
#
# COMPACT_ATOMS: atom_id res chain seq x y z
N MET A 1 -43.20 -28.63 28.64
CA MET A 1 -44.57 -28.39 28.11
C MET A 1 -45.07 -27.11 28.77
N GLY A 2 -45.42 -26.02 28.09
CA GLY A 2 -45.23 -25.69 26.67
C GLY A 2 -46.18 -24.57 26.21
N VAL A 3 -45.67 -23.56 25.47
CA VAL A 3 -46.40 -22.43 24.82
C VAL A 3 -47.06 -21.42 25.80
N GLY A 4 -47.10 -20.10 25.58
CA GLY A 4 -46.44 -19.24 24.57
C GLY A 4 -47.24 -17.96 24.25
N THR A 5 -46.55 -16.89 23.79
CA THR A 5 -47.06 -15.66 23.08
C THR A 5 -48.19 -14.80 23.73
N ALA A 6 -47.98 -13.51 24.06
CA ALA A 6 -47.98 -12.28 23.22
C ALA A 6 -49.42 -11.71 22.91
N ILE A 7 -49.72 -10.41 22.68
CA ILE A 7 -48.91 -9.16 22.55
C ILE A 7 -49.76 -7.86 22.78
N LEU A 8 -49.09 -6.72 23.04
CA LEU A 8 -49.45 -5.27 22.96
C LEU A 8 -50.91 -4.71 22.98
N LEU A 9 -51.06 -3.59 23.71
CA LEU A 9 -51.77 -2.32 23.38
C LEU A 9 -51.43 -1.29 24.50
N GLY A 10 -51.50 0.04 24.36
CA GLY A 10 -51.85 0.92 23.24
C GLY A 10 -52.07 2.35 23.78
N GLY A 11 -51.52 3.38 23.15
CA GLY A 11 -51.35 4.71 23.76
C GLY A 11 -52.56 5.68 23.70
N VAL A 12 -52.62 6.54 24.73
CA VAL A 12 -53.11 7.95 24.81
C VAL A 12 -54.17 8.45 23.80
N LEU A 13 -55.24 9.05 24.33
CA LEU A 13 -56.24 9.82 23.59
C LEU A 13 -56.55 11.14 24.29
N LEU A 14 -56.46 12.28 23.58
CA LEU A 14 -57.38 13.42 23.75
C LEU A 14 -57.24 14.44 22.60
N LEU A 15 -58.38 14.76 21.98
CA LEU A 15 -58.56 15.87 21.03
C LEU A 15 -59.07 17.12 21.77
N LEU A 16 -58.89 18.30 21.18
CA LEU A 16 -59.96 19.32 21.09
C LEU A 16 -59.72 20.24 19.88
N LEU A 17 -60.76 20.95 19.44
CA LEU A 17 -60.83 21.64 18.15
C LEU A 17 -61.64 22.96 18.23
N TRP A 18 -61.54 23.75 17.16
CA TRP A 18 -62.41 24.90 16.80
C TRP A 18 -62.24 26.21 17.59
N SER A 19 -62.56 27.40 17.04
CA SER A 19 -63.26 27.75 15.78
C SER A 19 -62.70 29.04 15.12
N ALA A 20 -63.22 29.43 13.94
CA ALA A 20 -62.72 30.54 13.11
C ALA A 20 -63.79 31.62 12.77
N SER A 21 -63.41 32.73 12.13
CA SER A 21 -64.32 33.78 11.62
C SER A 21 -63.75 34.55 10.39
N VAL A 22 -64.62 35.23 9.63
CA VAL A 22 -64.55 35.52 8.16
C VAL A 22 -65.40 36.79 7.88
N ARG A 23 -65.21 37.75 6.95
CA ARG A 23 -64.38 38.09 5.73
C ARG A 23 -64.35 39.66 5.63
N PRO A 24 -64.04 40.41 4.53
CA PRO A 24 -63.44 40.15 3.19
C PRO A 24 -62.12 40.98 2.97
N GLY A 25 -61.53 41.23 1.78
CA GLY A 25 -61.73 40.74 0.40
C GLY A 25 -62.12 41.82 -0.64
N LEU A 26 -61.20 42.25 -1.53
CA LEU A 26 -61.43 43.18 -2.66
C LEU A 26 -60.33 43.04 -3.75
N ALA A 27 -60.67 43.16 -5.05
CA ALA A 27 -59.80 43.05 -6.24
C ALA A 27 -60.58 43.52 -7.51
N PRO A 28 -60.05 43.51 -8.77
CA PRO A 28 -58.66 43.41 -9.27
C PRO A 28 -58.25 44.54 -10.26
N ALA A 29 -56.99 44.59 -10.73
CA ALA A 29 -56.62 45.33 -11.96
C ALA A 29 -55.34 44.79 -12.67
N THR A 30 -55.54 44.21 -13.85
CA THR A 30 -54.66 44.01 -15.03
C THR A 30 -53.18 44.48 -15.02
N GLY A 31 -52.28 43.58 -15.45
CA GLY A 31 -50.94 43.92 -15.99
C GLY A 31 -50.01 42.69 -15.98
N GLY A 32 -49.63 42.16 -17.15
CA GLY A 32 -48.87 40.91 -17.25
C GLY A 32 -47.51 41.04 -17.94
N ALA A 33 -46.55 40.22 -17.51
CA ALA A 33 -45.27 39.97 -18.18
C ALA A 33 -44.77 38.55 -17.87
N ALA A 34 -43.75 38.10 -18.58
CA ALA A 34 -43.23 36.72 -18.56
C ALA A 34 -42.90 36.17 -17.15
N GLY A 35 -43.17 34.88 -16.94
CA GLY A 35 -42.54 34.11 -15.88
C GLY A 35 -41.15 33.64 -16.32
N SER A 36 -40.13 33.96 -15.55
CA SER A 36 -38.78 33.41 -15.65
C SER A 36 -38.45 32.66 -14.36
N GLU A 37 -37.95 31.43 -14.47
CA GLU A 37 -37.41 30.71 -13.30
C GLU A 37 -36.25 31.50 -12.67
N PRO A 38 -36.05 31.42 -11.34
CA PRO A 38 -34.79 31.85 -10.74
C PRO A 38 -33.65 30.95 -11.25
N PRO A 39 -32.45 31.49 -11.51
CA PRO A 39 -31.33 30.67 -11.95
C PRO A 39 -30.93 29.67 -10.87
N ARG A 40 -30.65 28.43 -11.28
CA ARG A 40 -29.95 27.48 -10.40
C ARG A 40 -28.55 28.04 -10.13
N GLY A 41 -28.14 28.04 -8.87
CA GLY A 41 -26.74 28.35 -8.53
C GLY A 41 -25.82 27.35 -9.24
N ALA A 42 -24.71 27.84 -9.78
CA ALA A 42 -23.67 26.96 -10.28
C ALA A 42 -22.98 26.29 -9.09
N SER A 43 -22.71 24.98 -9.18
CA SER A 43 -21.74 24.34 -8.29
C SER A 43 -20.38 25.03 -8.44
N PRO A 44 -19.59 25.17 -7.36
CA PRO A 44 -18.18 25.51 -7.52
C PRO A 44 -17.51 24.42 -8.38
N SER A 45 -16.80 24.82 -9.42
CA SER A 45 -15.99 23.89 -10.20
C SER A 45 -14.75 23.53 -9.41
N ALA A 46 -14.51 22.23 -9.19
CA ALA A 46 -13.25 21.76 -8.60
C ALA A 46 -12.06 22.21 -9.47
N PRO A 47 -10.90 22.54 -8.85
CA PRO A 47 -9.69 22.83 -9.61
C PRO A 47 -9.23 21.55 -10.31
N SER A 48 -9.16 21.60 -11.65
CA SER A 48 -8.63 20.51 -12.46
C SER A 48 -7.11 20.49 -12.35
N LEU A 49 -6.57 19.73 -11.41
CA LEU A 49 -5.14 19.43 -11.34
C LEU A 49 -4.73 18.65 -12.60
N VAL A 50 -3.71 19.14 -13.32
CA VAL A 50 -3.17 18.46 -14.50
C VAL A 50 -1.66 18.68 -14.61
N PRO A 51 -0.84 17.84 -13.95
CA PRO A 51 0.56 17.71 -14.30
C PRO A 51 0.66 17.16 -15.73
N THR A 52 0.88 18.03 -16.72
CA THR A 52 1.20 17.59 -18.09
C THR A 52 2.65 17.09 -18.16
N ALA A 53 2.88 15.90 -17.61
CA ALA A 53 3.98 15.06 -18.06
C ALA A 53 3.80 14.80 -19.57
N GLU A 54 4.86 14.97 -20.37
CA GLU A 54 4.83 14.51 -21.76
C GLU A 54 4.67 12.98 -21.77
N PRO A 55 3.98 12.40 -22.76
CA PRO A 55 3.74 10.95 -22.80
C PRO A 55 5.07 10.19 -22.87
N SER A 56 5.44 9.58 -21.75
CA SER A 56 6.52 8.61 -21.62
C SER A 56 6.39 7.52 -22.69
N SER A 57 7.53 6.95 -23.10
CA SER A 57 7.57 5.92 -24.13
C SER A 57 6.58 4.79 -23.83
N GLN A 58 5.74 4.46 -24.80
CA GLN A 58 4.91 3.25 -24.78
C GLN A 58 5.82 2.03 -24.55
N GLY A 59 5.82 1.50 -23.32
CA GLY A 59 6.60 0.32 -22.97
C GLY A 59 6.19 -0.87 -23.83
N SER A 60 7.15 -1.67 -24.29
CA SER A 60 6.80 -2.81 -25.13
C SER A 60 6.12 -3.88 -24.27
N LEU A 61 5.18 -4.62 -24.87
CA LEU A 61 4.71 -5.89 -24.30
C LEU A 61 5.86 -6.91 -24.12
N ALA A 62 7.02 -6.68 -24.74
CA ALA A 62 8.25 -7.46 -24.55
C ALA A 62 8.99 -7.12 -23.25
N ASP A 63 8.75 -5.95 -22.65
CA ASP A 63 9.46 -5.45 -21.46
C ASP A 63 8.72 -5.80 -20.15
N LEU A 64 7.42 -6.12 -20.25
CA LEU A 64 6.56 -6.50 -19.13
C LEU A 64 7.07 -7.75 -18.39
N ARG A 65 7.40 -7.60 -17.10
CA ARG A 65 8.01 -8.65 -16.28
C ARG A 65 7.00 -9.51 -15.49
N VAL A 66 5.71 -9.18 -15.58
CA VAL A 66 4.61 -9.82 -14.84
C VAL A 66 3.64 -10.52 -15.77
N SER A 67 2.86 -11.48 -15.27
CA SER A 67 2.00 -12.31 -16.13
C SER A 67 0.68 -11.62 -16.49
N THR A 68 0.39 -11.53 -17.79
CA THR A 68 -0.93 -11.12 -18.32
C THR A 68 -1.99 -12.23 -18.24
N ALA A 69 -1.62 -13.45 -17.80
CA ALA A 69 -2.56 -14.56 -17.74
C ALA A 69 -3.63 -14.35 -16.65
N GLY A 70 -4.91 -14.40 -17.03
CA GLY A 70 -6.05 -14.15 -16.13
C GLY A 70 -6.52 -12.69 -16.10
N TRP A 71 -5.96 -11.83 -16.94
CA TRP A 71 -6.37 -10.43 -17.08
C TRP A 71 -7.21 -10.19 -18.34
N ARG A 72 -8.19 -9.29 -18.23
CA ARG A 72 -8.92 -8.68 -19.37
C ARG A 72 -8.28 -7.39 -19.87
N THR A 73 -7.33 -6.83 -19.10
CA THR A 73 -6.63 -5.57 -19.33
C THR A 73 -6.03 -5.46 -20.73
N ASP A 74 -6.28 -4.33 -21.40
CA ASP A 74 -5.58 -3.98 -22.64
C ASP A 74 -4.18 -3.41 -22.33
N PHE A 75 -3.20 -4.29 -22.21
CA PHE A 75 -1.79 -3.93 -21.99
C PHE A 75 -1.16 -3.14 -23.16
N THR A 76 -1.85 -2.92 -24.30
CA THR A 76 -1.36 -1.99 -25.34
C THR A 76 -1.67 -0.52 -25.03
N ARG A 77 -2.49 -0.26 -23.99
CA ARG A 77 -2.79 1.06 -23.46
C ARG A 77 -2.04 1.26 -22.13
N SER A 78 -0.88 1.92 -22.17
CA SER A 78 -0.18 2.39 -20.96
C SER A 78 0.35 3.81 -21.12
N ASN A 79 0.57 4.48 -19.99
CA ASN A 79 1.28 5.76 -19.89
C ASN A 79 2.63 5.63 -19.13
N VAL A 80 2.90 4.46 -18.55
CA VAL A 80 4.17 4.06 -17.94
C VAL A 80 4.91 3.02 -18.80
N ASP A 81 6.21 2.83 -18.53
CA ASP A 81 6.94 1.70 -19.05
C ASP A 81 6.53 0.42 -18.29
N LEU A 82 6.08 -0.59 -19.04
CA LEU A 82 5.68 -1.89 -18.50
C LEU A 82 6.86 -2.65 -17.86
N GLY A 83 8.09 -2.30 -18.21
CA GLY A 83 9.32 -2.80 -17.58
C GLY A 83 9.58 -2.27 -16.18
N GLU A 84 8.86 -1.25 -15.71
CA GLU A 84 8.92 -0.73 -14.33
C GLU A 84 8.00 -1.52 -13.36
N ILE A 85 7.10 -2.35 -13.89
CA ILE A 85 6.13 -3.11 -13.09
C ILE A 85 6.70 -4.51 -12.78
N ILE A 86 6.82 -4.82 -11.49
CA ILE A 86 7.37 -6.08 -10.98
C ILE A 86 6.36 -6.82 -10.10
N GLY A 87 6.54 -8.12 -9.90
CA GLY A 87 5.68 -8.90 -9.00
C GLY A 87 6.10 -8.72 -7.54
N GLY A 88 5.15 -8.39 -6.66
CA GLY A 88 5.36 -8.29 -5.21
C GLY A 88 5.44 -9.65 -4.51
N GLY A 89 5.03 -10.73 -5.17
CA GLY A 89 5.01 -12.10 -4.66
C GLY A 89 3.61 -12.73 -4.66
N PRO A 90 2.57 -12.06 -4.12
CA PRO A 90 1.18 -12.44 -4.31
C PRO A 90 0.77 -12.38 -5.80
N GLY A 91 -0.29 -13.09 -6.16
CA GLY A 91 -0.99 -12.89 -7.43
C GLY A 91 -2.12 -11.85 -7.31
N LYS A 92 -2.88 -11.69 -8.40
CA LYS A 92 -4.16 -10.95 -8.42
C LYS A 92 -5.07 -11.43 -7.28
N ASP A 93 -5.58 -10.49 -6.48
CA ASP A 93 -6.37 -10.72 -5.26
C ASP A 93 -5.69 -11.62 -4.20
N GLY A 94 -4.37 -11.86 -4.30
CA GLY A 94 -3.60 -12.64 -3.34
C GLY A 94 -3.44 -11.94 -1.98
N ILE A 95 -3.64 -10.62 -1.96
CA ILE A 95 -3.95 -9.82 -0.78
C ILE A 95 -5.42 -9.39 -0.97
N PRO A 96 -6.38 -10.00 -0.25
CA PRO A 96 -7.80 -9.78 -0.51
C PRO A 96 -8.25 -8.40 0.01
N ALA A 97 -8.90 -7.61 -0.85
CA ALA A 97 -9.53 -6.36 -0.43
C ALA A 97 -10.76 -6.62 0.46
N VAL A 98 -11.07 -5.70 1.39
CA VAL A 98 -12.30 -5.77 2.19
C VAL A 98 -13.43 -5.09 1.43
N ASP A 99 -14.33 -5.88 0.85
CA ASP A 99 -15.43 -5.39 -0.01
C ASP A 99 -16.78 -5.23 0.71
N GLU A 100 -16.91 -5.80 1.91
CA GLU A 100 -18.09 -5.66 2.78
C GLU A 100 -17.67 -5.27 4.22
N PRO A 101 -17.07 -4.08 4.43
CA PRO A 101 -16.55 -3.67 5.73
C PRO A 101 -17.60 -3.77 6.84
N ARG A 102 -17.23 -4.44 7.94
CA ARG A 102 -18.03 -4.53 9.15
C ARG A 102 -17.47 -3.56 10.18
N LEU A 103 -18.30 -2.66 10.66
CA LEU A 103 -17.92 -1.60 11.60
C LEU A 103 -18.28 -1.98 13.04
N GLU A 104 -17.41 -1.64 13.98
CA GLU A 104 -17.64 -1.74 15.42
C GLU A 104 -17.46 -0.35 16.11
N SER A 105 -17.88 -0.23 17.37
CA SER A 105 -17.69 1.01 18.13
C SER A 105 -16.25 1.12 18.64
N ILE A 106 -15.84 2.34 19.00
CA ILE A 106 -14.52 2.63 19.56
C ILE A 106 -14.23 1.77 20.80
N GLU A 107 -15.20 1.54 21.69
CA GLU A 107 -14.99 0.72 22.89
C GLU A 107 -14.88 -0.78 22.58
N ALA A 108 -15.42 -1.24 21.44
CA ALA A 108 -15.22 -2.60 20.95
C ALA A 108 -13.82 -2.76 20.33
N ALA A 109 -13.38 -1.78 19.53
CA ALA A 109 -12.03 -1.72 18.98
C ALA A 109 -10.95 -1.68 20.08
N ALA A 110 -11.17 -0.87 21.13
CA ALA A 110 -10.30 -0.78 22.31
C ALA A 110 -10.22 -2.07 23.17
N THR A 111 -10.91 -3.16 22.79
CA THR A 111 -10.69 -4.49 23.39
C THR A 111 -9.54 -5.26 22.74
N TRP A 112 -9.03 -4.81 21.60
CA TRP A 112 -7.97 -5.48 20.83
C TRP A 112 -6.95 -4.54 20.19
N LEU A 113 -7.23 -3.24 20.14
CA LEU A 113 -6.30 -2.15 19.87
C LEU A 113 -6.04 -1.37 21.15
N SER A 114 -4.84 -0.81 21.27
CA SER A 114 -4.48 0.19 22.28
C SER A 114 -4.81 1.61 21.80
N ASP A 115 -4.85 2.56 22.73
CA ASP A 115 -5.04 3.99 22.43
C ASP A 115 -3.98 4.54 21.46
N GLN A 116 -2.80 3.91 21.38
CA GLN A 116 -1.68 4.33 20.51
C GLN A 116 -1.69 3.65 19.14
N ALA A 117 -2.63 2.73 18.88
CA ALA A 117 -2.67 1.96 17.64
C ALA A 117 -2.94 2.88 16.44
N PRO A 118 -2.15 2.79 15.35
CA PRO A 118 -2.32 3.64 14.18
C PRO A 118 -3.56 3.26 13.37
N VAL A 119 -4.38 4.26 13.07
CA VAL A 119 -5.56 4.17 12.20
C VAL A 119 -5.45 5.20 11.07
N ILE A 120 -5.97 4.88 9.89
CA ILE A 120 -6.35 5.91 8.91
C ILE A 120 -7.67 6.50 9.40
N ALA A 121 -7.67 7.78 9.77
CA ALA A 121 -8.87 8.54 10.11
C ALA A 121 -9.41 9.24 8.86
N LEU A 122 -10.73 9.18 8.67
CA LEU A 122 -11.46 9.74 7.54
C LEU A 122 -12.84 10.24 7.99
N GLU A 123 -13.20 11.48 7.64
CA GLU A 123 -14.54 12.05 7.83
C GLU A 123 -15.14 12.38 6.47
N VAL A 124 -16.40 11.99 6.22
CA VAL A 124 -17.16 12.37 5.03
C VAL A 124 -18.57 12.78 5.45
N ASP A 125 -18.96 14.03 5.14
CA ASP A 125 -20.27 14.63 5.48
C ASP A 125 -20.71 14.44 6.96
N GLY A 126 -19.75 14.39 7.89
CA GLY A 126 -19.98 14.19 9.32
C GLY A 126 -20.02 12.74 9.80
N GLU A 127 -19.91 11.74 8.91
CA GLU A 127 -19.64 10.35 9.27
C GLU A 127 -18.13 10.12 9.34
N ALA A 128 -17.60 9.85 10.54
CA ALA A 128 -16.19 9.57 10.77
C ALA A 128 -15.91 8.07 10.96
N ARG A 129 -14.85 7.57 10.30
CA ARG A 129 -14.42 6.18 10.35
C ARG A 129 -12.91 6.05 10.52
N ALA A 130 -12.51 5.06 11.32
CA ALA A 130 -11.13 4.66 11.53
C ALA A 130 -10.85 3.30 10.89
N TYR A 131 -9.78 3.19 10.10
CA TYR A 131 -9.33 1.96 9.47
C TYR A 131 -7.98 1.55 10.07
N PRO A 132 -7.93 0.57 11.00
CA PRO A 132 -6.69 0.22 11.69
C PRO A 132 -5.63 -0.32 10.73
N LEU A 133 -4.39 0.18 10.83
CA LEU A 133 -3.26 -0.41 10.09
C LEU A 133 -3.02 -1.87 10.51
N ALA A 134 -3.45 -2.24 11.72
CA ALA A 134 -3.54 -3.62 12.20
C ALA A 134 -4.36 -4.57 11.33
N ILE A 135 -5.29 -4.05 10.51
CA ILE A 135 -6.04 -4.78 9.48
C ILE A 135 -5.48 -4.46 8.10
N LEU A 136 -5.30 -3.17 7.77
CA LEU A 136 -4.90 -2.73 6.43
C LEU A 136 -3.53 -3.30 5.98
N ILE A 137 -2.59 -3.57 6.89
CA ILE A 137 -1.32 -4.24 6.56
C ILE A 137 -1.47 -5.67 5.99
N TRP A 138 -2.67 -6.25 6.09
CA TRP A 138 -3.01 -7.60 5.60
C TRP A 138 -4.00 -7.63 4.41
N HIS A 139 -4.56 -6.47 4.05
CA HIS A 139 -5.63 -6.32 3.06
C HIS A 139 -5.36 -5.25 2.00
N GLU A 140 -4.55 -4.23 2.34
CA GLU A 140 -4.10 -3.08 1.54
C GLU A 140 -5.21 -2.17 0.96
N ILE A 141 -6.43 -2.66 0.79
CA ILE A 141 -7.58 -1.99 0.17
C ILE A 141 -8.86 -2.31 0.94
N VAL A 142 -9.69 -1.30 1.20
CA VAL A 142 -11.06 -1.42 1.69
C VAL A 142 -11.98 -0.63 0.74
N ASN A 143 -12.96 -1.30 0.14
CA ASN A 143 -14.02 -0.65 -0.64
C ASN A 143 -15.21 -0.37 0.29
N ASP A 144 -15.48 0.89 0.58
CA ASP A 144 -16.51 1.31 1.55
C ASP A 144 -17.52 2.29 0.92
N THR A 145 -18.46 2.76 1.73
CA THR A 145 -19.40 3.86 1.43
C THR A 145 -19.73 4.60 2.73
N ILE A 146 -19.39 5.89 2.79
CA ILE A 146 -19.50 6.76 3.97
C ILE A 146 -20.45 7.91 3.64
N ALA A 147 -21.47 8.15 4.47
CA ALA A 147 -22.57 9.10 4.20
C ALA A 147 -23.31 8.92 2.84
N GLY A 148 -23.05 7.81 2.12
CA GLY A 148 -23.53 7.55 0.76
C GLY A 148 -22.49 7.79 -0.35
N ALA A 149 -21.33 8.39 -0.05
CA ALA A 149 -20.21 8.53 -0.97
C ALA A 149 -19.38 7.23 -1.06
N PRO A 150 -19.20 6.63 -2.26
CA PRO A 150 -18.36 5.45 -2.42
C PRO A 150 -16.87 5.84 -2.34
N VAL A 151 -16.15 5.25 -1.38
CA VAL A 151 -14.72 5.52 -1.16
C VAL A 151 -13.90 4.22 -1.23
N VAL A 152 -12.64 4.34 -1.62
CA VAL A 152 -11.63 3.29 -1.45
C VAL A 152 -10.53 3.80 -0.53
N VAL A 153 -10.29 3.07 0.56
CA VAL A 153 -9.24 3.36 1.54
C VAL A 153 -8.07 2.42 1.29
N THR A 154 -6.85 2.94 1.22
CA THR A 154 -5.68 2.19 0.74
C THR A 154 -4.47 2.38 1.65
N PHE A 155 -3.68 1.32 1.83
CA PHE A 155 -2.42 1.35 2.55
C PHE A 155 -1.37 0.46 1.89
N CYS A 156 -0.30 1.04 1.36
CA CYS A 156 0.88 0.28 0.97
C CYS A 156 1.88 0.24 2.13
N PRO A 157 2.10 -0.93 2.79
CA PRO A 157 3.05 -1.04 3.90
C PRO A 157 4.50 -0.87 3.47
N LEU A 158 4.81 -1.14 2.20
CA LEU A 158 6.17 -0.96 1.65
C LEU A 158 6.54 0.52 1.54
N CYS A 159 5.55 1.39 1.34
CA CYS A 159 5.74 2.82 1.14
C CYS A 159 5.26 3.66 2.35
N ASN A 160 4.81 3.02 3.44
CA ASN A 160 4.07 3.65 4.56
C ASN A 160 2.92 4.54 4.06
N THR A 161 2.34 4.23 2.89
CA THR A 161 1.50 5.17 2.14
C THR A 161 0.03 4.91 2.41
N ALA A 162 -0.59 5.78 3.21
CA ALA A 162 -2.02 5.82 3.47
C ALA A 162 -2.69 6.86 2.56
N LEU A 163 -3.63 6.42 1.72
CA LEU A 163 -4.36 7.30 0.79
C LEU A 163 -5.83 6.86 0.67
N VAL A 164 -6.73 7.82 0.47
CA VAL A 164 -8.17 7.60 0.28
C VAL A 164 -8.62 8.27 -1.00
N PHE A 165 -9.52 7.61 -1.74
CA PHE A 165 -10.07 8.14 -2.99
C PHE A 165 -11.59 8.00 -3.07
N GLU A 166 -12.25 8.91 -3.77
CA GLU A 166 -13.57 8.62 -4.34
C GLU A 166 -13.42 7.52 -5.41
N ARG A 167 -14.17 6.42 -5.28
CA ARG A 167 -14.16 5.32 -6.27
C ARG A 167 -15.25 5.46 -7.33
N THR A 168 -15.66 6.69 -7.64
CA THR A 168 -16.65 6.98 -8.68
C THR A 168 -16.04 7.85 -9.79
N VAL A 169 -16.03 7.34 -11.01
CA VAL A 169 -15.46 7.98 -12.20
C VAL A 169 -16.54 8.01 -13.29
N ASP A 170 -16.78 9.18 -13.89
CA ASP A 170 -17.82 9.41 -14.91
C ASP A 170 -19.23 8.88 -14.54
N GLY A 171 -19.54 8.83 -13.23
CA GLY A 171 -20.81 8.32 -12.71
C GLY A 171 -20.91 6.79 -12.61
N VAL A 172 -19.81 6.06 -12.86
CA VAL A 172 -19.67 4.63 -12.57
C VAL A 172 -18.88 4.47 -11.28
N THR A 173 -19.41 3.69 -10.34
CA THR A 173 -18.69 3.29 -9.12
C THR A 173 -17.89 2.02 -9.39
N TYR A 174 -16.62 2.03 -9.00
CA TYR A 174 -15.64 0.97 -9.22
C TYR A 174 -15.31 0.26 -7.90
N ASP A 175 -14.94 -1.02 -7.98
CA ASP A 175 -14.51 -1.83 -6.83
C ASP A 175 -13.07 -2.29 -7.06
N PHE A 176 -12.16 -1.93 -6.15
CA PHE A 176 -10.73 -2.13 -6.32
C PHE A 176 -10.22 -3.42 -5.69
N GLY A 177 -9.28 -4.10 -6.35
CA GLY A 177 -8.53 -5.23 -5.83
C GLY A 177 -7.02 -5.04 -6.00
N THR A 178 -6.22 -5.91 -5.37
CA THR A 178 -4.75 -5.89 -5.51
C THR A 178 -4.31 -6.66 -6.76
N THR A 179 -3.37 -6.12 -7.54
CA THR A 179 -2.81 -6.87 -8.68
C THR A 179 -1.80 -7.94 -8.26
N GLY A 180 -1.23 -7.82 -7.06
CA GLY A 180 -0.02 -8.54 -6.63
C GLY A 180 1.27 -7.95 -7.21
N ASN A 181 1.19 -6.87 -8.00
CA ASN A 181 2.32 -6.19 -8.63
C ASN A 181 2.60 -4.83 -7.98
N LEU A 182 3.84 -4.36 -8.16
CA LEU A 182 4.38 -3.13 -7.60
C LEU A 182 5.06 -2.31 -8.71
N ARG A 183 5.11 -0.99 -8.53
CA ARG A 183 5.95 -0.09 -9.34
C ARG A 183 6.61 0.91 -8.38
N PHE A 184 7.94 0.93 -8.34
CA PHE A 184 8.72 1.68 -7.33
C PHE A 184 8.35 1.33 -5.87
N SER A 185 8.17 0.04 -5.57
CA SER A 185 7.57 -0.51 -4.33
C SER A 185 6.10 -0.15 -4.07
N ASP A 186 5.53 0.85 -4.76
CA ASP A 186 4.16 1.28 -4.56
C ASP A 186 3.14 0.27 -5.12
N LEU A 187 1.99 0.20 -4.46
CA LEU A 187 0.91 -0.73 -4.77
C LEU A 187 0.29 -0.42 -6.14
N VAL A 188 0.26 -1.43 -7.03
CA VAL A 188 -0.58 -1.37 -8.23
C VAL A 188 -1.92 -2.04 -7.92
N MET A 189 -2.97 -1.23 -7.84
CA MET A 189 -4.36 -1.64 -7.70
C MET A 189 -4.96 -1.98 -9.07
N TYR A 190 -6.15 -2.59 -9.10
CA TYR A 190 -6.96 -2.69 -10.31
C TYR A 190 -8.45 -2.53 -10.01
N ASP A 191 -9.24 -2.01 -10.96
CA ASP A 191 -10.70 -2.02 -10.86
C ASP A 191 -11.31 -3.29 -11.46
N ARG A 192 -12.31 -3.88 -10.80
CA ARG A 192 -12.88 -5.18 -11.24
C ARG A 192 -13.79 -5.05 -12.47
N GLN A 193 -14.27 -3.84 -12.76
CA GLN A 193 -15.16 -3.53 -13.88
C GLN A 193 -14.45 -3.70 -15.22
N THR A 194 -13.38 -2.94 -15.45
CA THR A 194 -12.59 -2.90 -16.71
C THR A 194 -11.29 -3.68 -16.63
N GLU A 195 -10.78 -3.94 -15.41
CA GLU A 195 -9.41 -4.41 -15.15
C GLU A 195 -8.33 -3.43 -15.62
N THR A 196 -8.59 -2.13 -15.56
CA THR A 196 -7.52 -1.13 -15.63
C THR A 196 -6.70 -1.19 -14.34
N TRP A 197 -5.39 -1.04 -14.45
CA TRP A 197 -4.44 -0.97 -13.35
C TRP A 197 -4.20 0.48 -12.95
N TRP A 198 -4.14 0.74 -11.64
CA TRP A 198 -4.05 2.08 -11.05
C TRP A 198 -2.89 2.13 -10.06
N GLN A 199 -2.10 3.19 -10.10
CA GLN A 199 -0.99 3.42 -9.17
C GLN A 199 -1.55 4.03 -7.87
N GLN A 200 -1.28 3.42 -6.70
CA GLN A 200 -1.80 3.94 -5.42
C GLN A 200 -1.29 5.36 -5.14
N ALA A 201 0.03 5.59 -5.19
CA ALA A 201 0.66 6.86 -4.81
C ALA A 201 0.16 8.11 -5.59
N THR A 202 -0.41 7.94 -6.79
CA THR A 202 -0.86 9.05 -7.65
C THR A 202 -2.36 9.03 -7.96
N GLY A 203 -3.09 7.97 -7.57
CA GLY A 203 -4.48 7.74 -7.97
C GLY A 203 -4.70 7.58 -9.48
N ARG A 204 -3.64 7.46 -10.29
CA ARG A 204 -3.73 7.47 -11.77
C ARG A 204 -3.87 6.07 -12.35
N ALA A 205 -4.75 5.92 -13.34
CA ALA A 205 -4.84 4.76 -14.21
C ALA A 205 -3.61 4.67 -15.13
N ILE A 206 -2.84 3.59 -15.00
CA ILE A 206 -1.56 3.41 -15.69
C ILE A 206 -1.58 2.41 -16.84
N VAL A 207 -2.44 1.37 -16.80
CA VAL A 207 -2.53 0.34 -17.85
C VAL A 207 -3.97 -0.15 -18.04
N GLY A 208 -4.54 -0.09 -19.24
CA GLY A 208 -5.86 -0.66 -19.56
C GLY A 208 -6.86 0.32 -20.18
N GLU A 209 -8.16 0.13 -19.91
CA GLU A 209 -9.23 0.91 -20.55
C GLU A 209 -9.21 2.38 -20.10
N LEU A 210 -9.06 2.63 -18.81
CA LEU A 210 -9.23 3.95 -18.19
C LEU A 210 -7.91 4.74 -18.05
N THR A 211 -6.80 4.28 -18.66
CA THR A 211 -5.48 4.95 -18.66
C THR A 211 -5.58 6.46 -18.89
N ASP A 212 -4.77 7.22 -18.14
CA ASP A 212 -4.76 8.69 -18.03
C ASP A 212 -5.90 9.31 -17.20
N THR A 213 -6.87 8.53 -16.72
CA THR A 213 -7.81 8.97 -15.67
C THR A 213 -7.09 9.05 -14.32
N GLN A 214 -7.53 9.96 -13.44
CA GLN A 214 -7.06 10.07 -12.06
C GLN A 214 -8.26 10.07 -11.11
N LEU A 215 -8.13 9.37 -9.97
CA LEU A 215 -9.12 9.37 -8.90
C LEU A 215 -9.06 10.67 -8.09
N VAL A 216 -10.20 11.09 -7.52
CA VAL A 216 -10.25 12.23 -6.60
C VAL A 216 -9.74 11.78 -5.24
N PHE A 217 -8.66 12.40 -4.77
CA PHE A 217 -8.13 12.19 -3.40
C PHE A 217 -9.09 12.78 -2.36
N LEU A 218 -9.31 12.05 -1.27
CA LEU A 218 -9.98 12.54 -0.08
C LEU A 218 -8.97 12.75 1.05
N ALA A 219 -9.16 13.78 1.86
CA ALA A 219 -8.28 14.04 2.99
C ALA A 219 -8.44 12.97 4.08
N SER A 220 -7.33 12.37 4.49
CA SER A 220 -7.25 11.36 5.54
C SER A 220 -5.93 11.52 6.31
N GLN A 221 -5.88 11.05 7.55
CA GLN A 221 -4.70 11.18 8.42
C GLN A 221 -4.26 9.83 8.98
N ILE A 222 -2.96 9.59 9.17
CA ILE A 222 -2.50 8.56 10.11
C ILE A 222 -2.42 9.19 11.52
N VAL A 223 -3.29 8.72 12.42
CA VAL A 223 -3.34 9.15 13.84
C VAL A 223 -3.54 7.93 14.75
N SER A 224 -3.51 8.13 16.06
CA SER A 224 -3.80 7.05 17.01
C SER A 224 -5.30 6.81 17.17
N LEU A 225 -5.68 5.61 17.64
CA LEU A 225 -7.07 5.32 18.01
C LEU A 225 -7.57 6.25 19.12
N GLY A 226 -6.70 6.69 20.03
CA GLY A 226 -7.01 7.68 21.07
C GLY A 226 -7.33 9.05 20.49
N ASP A 227 -6.49 9.57 19.59
CA ASP A 227 -6.75 10.84 18.89
C ASP A 227 -8.07 10.79 18.11
N PHE A 228 -8.32 9.67 17.42
CA PHE A 228 -9.58 9.44 16.72
C PHE A 228 -10.78 9.40 17.70
N ALA A 229 -10.65 8.73 18.85
CA ALA A 229 -11.73 8.62 19.83
C ALA A 229 -12.10 9.97 20.47
N ASP A 230 -11.10 10.76 20.87
CA ASP A 230 -11.30 12.08 21.49
C ASP A 230 -11.85 13.10 20.48
N ALA A 231 -11.48 12.96 19.20
CA ALA A 231 -11.95 13.82 18.11
C ALA A 231 -13.34 13.43 17.56
N TYR A 232 -13.63 12.14 17.49
CA TYR A 232 -14.82 11.56 16.85
C TYR A 232 -15.54 10.58 17.79
N PRO A 233 -16.18 11.05 18.89
CA PRO A 233 -16.75 10.17 19.91
C PRO A 233 -17.94 9.31 19.44
N ASP A 234 -18.66 9.73 18.40
CA ASP A 234 -19.70 8.94 17.71
C ASP A 234 -19.16 8.15 16.50
N GLY A 235 -17.83 8.16 16.31
CA GLY A 235 -17.13 7.50 15.20
C GLY A 235 -17.13 5.98 15.27
N THR A 236 -16.83 5.34 14.14
CA THR A 236 -16.82 3.87 14.03
C THR A 236 -15.47 3.35 13.52
N VAL A 237 -15.14 2.11 13.85
CA VAL A 237 -13.85 1.47 13.50
C VAL A 237 -14.09 0.25 12.63
N LEU A 238 -13.25 0.04 11.61
CA LEU A 238 -13.25 -1.23 10.86
C LEU A 238 -12.90 -2.38 11.81
N SER A 239 -13.85 -3.30 11.97
CA SER A 239 -13.72 -4.47 12.83
C SER A 239 -12.94 -5.61 12.16
N ARG A 240 -12.54 -6.59 12.98
CA ARG A 240 -11.85 -7.81 12.53
C ARG A 240 -12.75 -8.81 11.77
N ASP A 241 -14.05 -8.55 11.61
CA ASP A 241 -14.96 -9.39 10.81
C ASP A 241 -14.85 -9.04 9.30
N THR A 242 -13.67 -9.26 8.73
CA THR A 242 -13.35 -8.97 7.32
C THR A 242 -13.72 -10.12 6.36
N GLY A 243 -14.00 -11.31 6.90
CA GLY A 243 -14.13 -12.57 6.15
C GLY A 243 -12.85 -13.43 6.14
N ASP A 244 -11.68 -12.86 6.47
CA ASP A 244 -10.37 -13.53 6.45
C ASP A 244 -9.91 -13.98 7.87
N PRO A 245 -9.47 -15.23 8.06
CA PRO A 245 -8.96 -15.72 9.35
C PRO A 245 -7.49 -15.31 9.58
N ARG A 246 -7.25 -14.12 10.16
CA ARG A 246 -5.90 -13.57 10.41
C ARG A 246 -5.68 -13.11 11.86
N GLU A 247 -4.42 -13.12 12.29
CA GLU A 247 -3.98 -12.48 13.55
C GLU A 247 -3.73 -10.98 13.34
N TYR A 248 -4.81 -10.18 13.22
CA TYR A 248 -4.71 -8.72 13.13
C TYR A 248 -3.95 -8.12 14.33
N GLY A 249 -3.19 -7.05 14.07
CA GLY A 249 -2.23 -6.47 15.03
C GLY A 249 -0.82 -7.07 14.97
N ARG A 250 -0.63 -8.20 14.25
CA ARG A 250 0.71 -8.68 13.87
C ARG A 250 1.26 -7.88 12.69
N ASN A 251 2.51 -7.46 12.80
CA ASN A 251 3.27 -6.83 11.73
C ASN A 251 4.09 -7.91 10.97
N PRO A 252 3.86 -8.12 9.66
CA PRO A 252 4.69 -9.02 8.84
C PRO A 252 6.06 -8.44 8.44
N TYR A 253 6.32 -7.14 8.67
CA TYR A 253 7.54 -6.42 8.27
C TYR A 253 8.30 -5.78 9.47
N PRO A 254 8.63 -6.51 10.55
CA PRO A 254 9.20 -5.92 11.77
C PRO A 254 10.57 -5.26 11.58
N GLY A 255 10.61 -3.96 11.86
CA GLY A 255 11.78 -3.09 11.78
C GLY A 255 12.13 -2.67 10.36
N TYR A 256 11.14 -2.70 9.46
CA TYR A 256 11.31 -2.29 8.07
C TYR A 256 11.42 -0.76 7.91
N ASP A 257 10.81 0.01 8.80
CA ASP A 257 10.75 1.48 8.79
C ASP A 257 12.03 2.18 9.29
N ARG A 258 13.12 1.44 9.47
CA ARG A 258 14.44 2.01 9.77
C ARG A 258 14.88 2.92 8.63
N ALA A 259 14.89 4.23 8.89
CA ALA A 259 14.99 5.27 7.88
C ALA A 259 16.24 5.15 6.97
N ASP A 260 17.34 4.64 7.50
CA ASP A 260 18.65 4.48 6.83
C ASP A 260 18.80 3.18 6.03
N GLN A 261 17.87 2.23 6.14
CA GLN A 261 17.93 0.98 5.39
C GLN A 261 17.37 1.16 3.98
N GLU A 262 17.94 0.42 3.02
CA GLU A 262 17.41 0.35 1.65
C GLU A 262 15.93 -0.12 1.63
N PRO A 263 15.13 0.33 0.67
CA PRO A 263 13.83 -0.26 0.38
C PRO A 263 13.99 -1.63 -0.30
N PHE A 264 13.03 -2.54 -0.09
CA PHE A 264 12.94 -3.80 -0.84
C PHE A 264 11.84 -3.72 -1.91
N LEU A 265 11.98 -4.53 -2.97
CA LEU A 265 11.12 -4.49 -4.17
C LEU A 265 11.03 -3.10 -4.84
N PHE A 266 12.11 -2.32 -4.70
CA PHE A 266 12.26 -1.01 -5.33
C PHE A 266 13.20 -1.13 -6.54
N GLU A 267 12.67 -0.93 -7.75
CA GLU A 267 13.47 -0.76 -8.97
C GLU A 267 13.37 0.69 -9.46
N GLY A 268 14.13 1.59 -8.84
CA GLY A 268 14.17 3.02 -9.17
C GLY A 268 15.45 3.70 -8.71
N VAL A 269 15.52 5.02 -8.84
CA VAL A 269 16.63 5.83 -8.29
C VAL A 269 16.28 6.25 -6.87
N VAL A 270 17.04 5.79 -5.88
CA VAL A 270 16.87 6.22 -4.48
C VAL A 270 17.33 7.67 -4.33
N ASP A 271 16.42 8.55 -3.90
CA ASP A 271 16.69 9.97 -3.69
C ASP A 271 17.43 10.21 -2.37
N GLY A 272 18.72 10.52 -2.44
CA GLY A 272 19.59 10.74 -1.28
C GLY A 272 19.53 12.14 -0.63
N ARG A 273 18.47 12.95 -0.84
CA ARG A 273 18.37 14.29 -0.20
C ARG A 273 18.02 14.23 1.29
N ILE A 274 17.30 13.18 1.70
CA ILE A 274 17.06 12.72 3.08
C ILE A 274 17.18 11.18 3.10
N ALA A 275 16.98 10.53 4.25
CA ALA A 275 17.09 9.08 4.36
C ALA A 275 15.92 8.39 3.61
N PRO A 276 16.13 7.23 2.94
CA PRO A 276 15.12 6.64 2.06
C PRO A 276 13.79 6.35 2.77
N LYS A 277 13.81 5.83 4.00
CA LYS A 277 12.60 5.58 4.80
C LYS A 277 12.40 6.62 5.91
N GLU A 278 12.90 7.84 5.71
CA GLU A 278 12.40 8.98 6.44
C GLU A 278 10.90 9.13 6.13
N ARG A 279 10.06 9.22 7.17
CA ARG A 279 8.64 9.51 6.99
C ARG A 279 8.47 10.98 6.62
N VAL A 280 7.63 11.26 5.63
CA VAL A 280 7.29 12.61 5.16
C VAL A 280 5.77 12.76 5.09
N VAL A 281 5.25 13.87 5.59
CA VAL A 281 3.93 14.37 5.17
C VAL A 281 4.14 15.10 3.84
N THR A 282 3.28 14.89 2.87
CA THR A 282 3.41 15.49 1.53
C THR A 282 2.15 16.27 1.16
N VAL A 283 2.36 17.45 0.56
CA VAL A 283 1.30 18.37 0.15
C VAL A 283 1.59 18.83 -1.27
N GLU A 284 0.61 18.68 -2.17
CA GLU A 284 0.69 19.16 -3.54
C GLU A 284 -0.48 20.13 -3.79
N LEU A 285 -0.16 21.40 -4.06
CA LEU A 285 -1.15 22.42 -4.39
C LEU A 285 -0.64 23.29 -5.53
N ALA A 286 -1.48 23.50 -6.57
CA ALA A 286 -1.18 24.31 -7.75
C ALA A 286 0.23 24.07 -8.34
N ASP A 287 0.53 22.81 -8.63
CA ASP A 287 1.80 22.32 -9.18
C ASP A 287 3.05 22.52 -8.28
N GLU A 288 2.87 22.88 -6.99
CA GLU A 288 3.95 22.89 -5.99
C GLU A 288 3.81 21.69 -5.02
N ALA A 289 4.74 20.73 -5.12
CA ALA A 289 4.88 19.61 -4.19
C ALA A 289 5.90 19.91 -3.08
N VAL A 290 5.50 19.75 -1.82
CA VAL A 290 6.33 19.96 -0.62
C VAL A 290 6.25 18.75 0.31
N ALA A 291 7.41 18.27 0.77
CA ALA A 291 7.55 17.21 1.77
C ALA A 291 8.06 17.76 3.11
N TYR A 292 7.42 17.33 4.20
CA TYR A 292 7.70 17.70 5.58
C TYR A 292 8.20 16.46 6.35
N PRO A 293 9.51 16.32 6.57
CA PRO A 293 10.07 15.15 7.26
C PRO A 293 9.62 15.08 8.72
N TYR A 294 9.21 13.90 9.18
CA TYR A 294 8.78 13.66 10.57
C TYR A 294 9.90 14.00 11.56
N SER A 295 11.16 13.76 11.21
CA SER A 295 12.32 14.16 12.03
C SER A 295 12.50 15.68 12.16
N GLU A 296 11.93 16.47 11.25
CA GLU A 296 11.88 17.94 11.32
C GLU A 296 10.60 18.41 12.03
N LEU A 297 9.44 17.84 11.70
CA LEU A 297 8.15 18.14 12.33
C LEU A 297 8.18 17.90 13.85
N ARG A 298 8.77 16.79 14.31
CA ARG A 298 8.95 16.45 15.73
C ARG A 298 9.76 17.51 16.52
N LYS A 299 10.54 18.37 15.85
CA LYS A 299 11.28 19.47 16.51
C LYS A 299 10.42 20.72 16.77
N VAL A 300 9.26 20.84 16.12
CA VAL A 300 8.43 22.06 16.13
C VAL A 300 6.96 21.84 16.50
N GLY A 301 6.38 20.67 16.20
CA GLY A 301 4.97 20.33 16.44
C GLY A 301 3.94 21.07 15.55
N LEU A 302 4.35 22.19 14.93
CA LEU A 302 3.54 23.01 14.04
C LEU A 302 4.43 23.64 12.95
N VAL A 303 3.96 23.60 11.71
CA VAL A 303 4.48 24.42 10.59
C VAL A 303 3.34 25.26 10.02
N THR A 304 3.63 26.49 9.62
CA THR A 304 2.72 27.37 8.88
C THR A 304 3.42 27.86 7.63
N GLU A 305 2.83 27.65 6.46
CA GLU A 305 3.46 27.91 5.17
C GLU A 305 2.43 28.36 4.11
N GLN A 306 2.91 28.75 2.93
CA GLN A 306 2.09 28.82 1.71
C GLN A 306 2.63 27.80 0.71
N VAL A 307 1.75 26.98 0.14
CA VAL A 307 2.06 26.00 -0.92
C VAL A 307 1.09 26.24 -2.07
N GLY A 308 1.60 26.39 -3.29
CA GLY A 308 0.77 26.79 -4.45
C GLY A 308 0.17 28.21 -4.36
N GLY A 309 0.52 28.96 -3.31
CA GLY A 309 -0.09 30.25 -2.94
C GLY A 309 -1.27 30.14 -1.96
N GLU A 310 -1.68 28.94 -1.54
CA GLU A 310 -2.67 28.74 -0.47
C GLU A 310 -1.99 28.66 0.91
N PRO A 311 -2.54 29.29 1.96
CA PRO A 311 -2.01 29.18 3.32
C PRO A 311 -2.36 27.82 3.91
N ILE A 312 -1.36 27.12 4.48
CA ILE A 312 -1.54 25.81 5.12
C ILE A 312 -0.92 25.79 6.51
N VAL A 313 -1.41 24.88 7.35
CA VAL A 313 -0.68 24.38 8.52
C VAL A 313 -0.46 22.88 8.43
N VAL A 314 0.71 22.45 8.90
CA VAL A 314 1.05 21.03 9.11
C VAL A 314 1.23 20.82 10.61
N LEU A 315 0.44 19.93 11.19
CA LEU A 315 0.45 19.58 12.60
C LEU A 315 1.20 18.25 12.80
N TRP A 316 1.88 18.12 13.92
CA TRP A 316 2.48 16.85 14.36
C TRP A 316 2.38 16.71 15.89
N GLU A 317 1.96 15.53 16.34
CA GLU A 317 1.91 15.16 17.76
C GLU A 317 2.53 13.77 17.99
N PRO A 318 3.17 13.52 19.16
CA PRO A 318 3.53 12.18 19.59
C PRO A 318 2.28 11.40 20.04
N GLY A 319 2.30 10.07 19.92
CA GLY A 319 1.25 9.17 20.43
C GLY A 319 0.75 8.13 19.44
N THR A 320 1.28 8.08 18.22
CA THR A 320 0.88 7.10 17.19
C THR A 320 2.00 6.09 16.97
N ALA A 321 1.75 4.81 17.28
CA ALA A 321 2.74 3.74 17.15
C ALA A 321 3.03 3.39 15.67
N SER A 322 4.28 3.03 15.37
CA SER A 322 4.67 2.56 14.05
C SER A 322 4.15 1.15 13.76
N ALA A 323 3.28 1.02 12.75
CA ALA A 323 2.81 -0.27 12.23
C ALA A 323 3.91 -1.15 11.61
N LEU A 324 5.15 -0.64 11.48
CA LEU A 324 6.25 -1.28 10.76
C LEU A 324 7.51 -1.54 11.62
N ASP A 325 7.54 -1.09 12.88
CA ASP A 325 8.69 -1.24 13.78
C ASP A 325 8.68 -2.57 14.55
N ALA A 326 7.69 -2.80 15.42
CA ALA A 326 7.65 -3.98 16.28
C ALA A 326 6.82 -5.14 15.66
N PRO A 327 7.00 -6.41 16.11
CA PRO A 327 6.19 -7.55 15.66
C PRO A 327 4.71 -7.54 16.10
N VAL A 328 4.39 -6.70 17.08
CA VAL A 328 3.03 -6.28 17.46
C VAL A 328 2.96 -4.79 17.15
N ILE A 329 1.94 -4.35 16.42
CA ILE A 329 1.83 -2.97 15.93
C ILE A 329 1.72 -1.97 17.10
N ASP A 330 0.92 -2.31 18.09
CA ASP A 330 0.72 -1.60 19.36
C ASP A 330 1.98 -1.53 20.26
N GLU A 331 3.01 -2.34 19.99
CA GLU A 331 4.31 -2.30 20.67
C GLU A 331 5.37 -1.50 19.88
N GLY A 332 5.01 -0.93 18.71
CA GLY A 332 5.90 -0.15 17.86
C GLY A 332 6.29 1.20 18.48
N GLN A 333 7.49 1.68 18.18
CA GLN A 333 7.92 3.02 18.56
C GLN A 333 6.95 4.09 18.05
N ASP A 334 6.76 5.14 18.87
CA ASP A 334 6.02 6.35 18.50
C ASP A 334 6.58 6.98 17.22
N ALA A 335 5.85 6.88 16.12
CA ALA A 335 6.08 7.63 14.90
C ALA A 335 5.53 9.06 15.02
N GLY A 336 4.41 9.21 15.73
CA GLY A 336 3.60 10.42 15.84
C GLY A 336 2.53 10.52 14.75
N GLY A 337 1.44 11.22 15.07
CA GLY A 337 0.33 11.49 14.16
C GLY A 337 0.49 12.82 13.45
N THR A 338 -0.14 12.97 12.28
CA THR A 338 0.04 14.08 11.35
C THR A 338 -1.27 14.60 10.81
N GLY A 339 -1.32 15.87 10.41
CA GLY A 339 -2.48 16.47 9.76
C GLY A 339 -2.16 17.76 9.02
N VAL A 340 -2.82 17.99 7.88
CA VAL A 340 -2.65 19.18 7.04
C VAL A 340 -3.98 19.87 6.82
N PHE A 341 -4.04 21.18 7.11
CA PHE A 341 -5.29 21.94 7.11
C PHE A 341 -5.12 23.34 6.52
N ARG A 342 -6.20 23.92 5.98
CA ARG A 342 -6.30 25.36 5.80
C ARG A 342 -6.55 25.99 7.19
N PRO A 343 -5.77 26.98 7.63
CA PRO A 343 -5.96 27.63 8.92
C PRO A 343 -7.11 28.65 8.83
N GLU A 344 -8.35 28.17 8.65
CA GLU A 344 -9.55 29.00 8.52
C GLU A 344 -10.79 28.28 9.08
N VAL A 345 -11.67 29.03 9.76
CA VAL A 345 -13.00 28.58 10.21
C VAL A 345 -14.02 29.69 9.96
N ASP A 346 -15.20 29.36 9.42
CA ASP A 346 -16.30 30.29 9.14
C ASP A 346 -15.89 31.56 8.34
N GLY A 347 -14.93 31.43 7.41
CA GLY A 347 -14.40 32.58 6.65
C GLY A 347 -13.47 33.50 7.44
N ARG A 348 -12.95 33.05 8.58
CA ARG A 348 -11.91 33.72 9.37
C ARG A 348 -10.64 32.89 9.35
N SER A 349 -9.64 33.37 8.62
CA SER A 349 -8.27 32.86 8.67
C SER A 349 -7.68 33.04 10.08
N LEU A 350 -6.91 32.06 10.55
CA LEU A 350 -6.37 31.93 11.91
C LEU A 350 -4.83 31.92 11.89
N THR A 351 -4.22 32.44 12.95
CA THR A 351 -2.77 32.40 13.18
C THR A 351 -2.46 31.42 14.31
N LEU A 352 -2.39 30.13 13.96
CA LEU A 352 -1.98 29.07 14.87
C LEU A 352 -0.51 29.24 15.27
N ARG A 353 -0.21 28.92 16.53
CA ARG A 353 1.13 29.02 17.14
C ARG A 353 1.32 27.94 18.19
N ARG A 354 2.57 27.54 18.39
CA ARG A 354 3.00 26.55 19.39
C ARG A 354 4.34 27.02 19.97
N ASP A 355 4.43 27.17 21.29
CA ASP A 355 5.63 27.76 21.94
C ASP A 355 6.79 26.75 22.09
N SER A 356 6.48 25.45 22.10
CA SER A 356 7.41 24.31 22.04
C SER A 356 6.66 23.04 21.60
N PRO A 357 7.34 21.96 21.18
CA PRO A 357 6.67 20.70 20.80
C PRO A 357 5.79 20.09 21.90
N ASP A 358 6.04 20.37 23.18
CA ASP A 358 5.22 19.91 24.30
C ASP A 358 4.12 20.92 24.72
N ALA A 359 4.06 22.10 24.10
CA ALA A 359 3.05 23.12 24.40
C ALA A 359 1.80 22.93 23.51
N PRO A 360 0.59 23.28 23.98
CA PRO A 360 -0.62 23.20 23.17
C PRO A 360 -0.54 24.06 21.91
N ILE A 361 -1.19 23.62 20.83
CA ILE A 361 -1.41 24.41 19.61
C ILE A 361 -2.56 25.37 19.88
N VAL A 362 -2.37 26.69 19.69
CA VAL A 362 -3.36 27.72 20.04
C VAL A 362 -3.45 28.78 18.94
N ASP A 363 -4.65 29.24 18.57
CA ASP A 363 -4.80 30.37 17.63
C ASP A 363 -4.61 31.74 18.32
N THR A 364 -4.39 32.80 17.55
CA THR A 364 -4.08 34.13 18.09
C THR A 364 -5.30 35.06 18.13
N GLU A 365 -6.33 34.73 17.36
CA GLU A 365 -7.52 35.54 17.10
C GLU A 365 -8.61 35.35 18.18
N THR A 366 -8.67 34.14 18.76
CA THR A 366 -9.64 33.73 19.78
C THR A 366 -8.97 33.10 21.00
N GLY A 367 -7.83 32.45 20.83
CA GLY A 367 -7.13 31.73 21.89
C GLY A 367 -7.70 30.34 22.17
N SER A 368 -8.37 29.71 21.19
CA SER A 368 -8.79 28.32 21.27
C SER A 368 -7.60 27.36 21.14
N THR A 369 -7.69 26.21 21.79
CA THR A 369 -6.69 25.13 21.73
C THR A 369 -7.10 24.11 20.66
N TRP A 370 -6.14 23.52 19.96
CA TRP A 370 -6.36 22.64 18.80
C TRP A 370 -5.62 21.31 18.96
N ASP A 371 -6.22 20.23 18.43
CA ASP A 371 -5.62 18.88 18.34
C ASP A 371 -5.07 18.56 16.94
N VAL A 372 -4.38 17.42 16.81
CA VAL A 372 -3.78 16.96 15.54
C VAL A 372 -4.81 16.63 14.45
N THR A 373 -6.08 16.41 14.81
CA THR A 373 -7.20 16.21 13.87
C THR A 373 -7.79 17.54 13.36
N GLY A 374 -7.15 18.67 13.69
CA GLY A 374 -7.59 20.00 13.31
C GLY A 374 -8.85 20.45 14.05
N ARG A 375 -9.23 19.79 15.16
CA ARG A 375 -10.39 20.16 15.97
C ARG A 375 -10.00 21.09 17.10
N ALA A 376 -10.86 22.06 17.39
CA ALA A 376 -10.73 22.92 18.57
C ALA A 376 -11.24 22.16 19.81
N THR A 377 -10.37 22.01 20.81
CA THR A 377 -10.60 21.22 22.03
C THR A 377 -10.94 22.06 23.28
N ASP A 378 -10.67 23.37 23.25
CA ASP A 378 -11.04 24.33 24.30
C ASP A 378 -11.16 25.74 23.69
N GLY A 379 -11.85 26.65 24.37
CA GLY A 379 -11.94 28.08 24.03
C GLY A 379 -13.11 28.45 23.10
N PRO A 380 -13.10 29.68 22.53
CA PRO A 380 -14.25 30.23 21.82
C PRO A 380 -14.67 29.52 20.52
N LEU A 381 -13.86 28.59 20.02
CA LEU A 381 -14.10 27.78 18.83
C LEU A 381 -14.28 26.28 19.13
N GLU A 382 -14.35 25.87 20.40
CA GLU A 382 -14.52 24.48 20.85
C GLU A 382 -15.56 23.70 20.00
N GLY A 383 -15.15 22.53 19.49
CA GLY A 383 -15.98 21.66 18.66
C GLY A 383 -16.01 22.01 17.17
N THR A 384 -15.42 23.13 16.72
CA THR A 384 -15.18 23.39 15.29
C THR A 384 -13.95 22.62 14.78
N ARG A 385 -13.84 22.49 13.45
CA ARG A 385 -12.70 21.89 12.74
C ARG A 385 -12.13 22.88 11.72
N LEU A 386 -10.82 22.78 11.49
CA LEU A 386 -10.15 23.33 10.31
C LEU A 386 -10.53 22.50 9.07
N GLU A 387 -10.46 23.09 7.87
CA GLU A 387 -10.67 22.33 6.63
C GLU A 387 -9.42 21.50 6.30
N SER A 388 -9.55 20.17 6.32
CA SER A 388 -8.48 19.24 5.95
C SER A 388 -8.11 19.34 4.48
N ILE A 389 -6.81 19.44 4.19
CA ILE A 389 -6.26 19.44 2.82
C ILE A 389 -5.90 17.99 2.46
N PRO A 390 -6.16 17.50 1.23
CA PRO A 390 -5.63 16.22 0.78
C PRO A 390 -4.10 16.19 0.87
N HIS A 391 -3.57 15.22 1.60
CA HIS A 391 -2.15 15.00 1.86
C HIS A 391 -1.88 13.51 1.93
N GLY A 392 -0.61 13.12 1.82
CA GLY A 392 -0.17 11.74 2.01
C GLY A 392 0.99 11.65 2.98
N ASP A 393 0.92 10.72 3.93
CA ASP A 393 2.07 10.27 4.71
C ASP A 393 2.79 9.17 3.91
N HIS A 394 4.11 9.29 3.70
CA HIS A 394 4.91 8.34 2.92
C HIS A 394 6.29 8.09 3.52
N PHE A 395 6.96 7.03 3.08
CA PHE A 395 8.42 7.00 3.06
C PHE A 395 8.97 7.82 1.87
N TRP A 396 10.02 8.59 2.11
CA TRP A 396 10.64 9.48 1.12
C TRP A 396 11.00 8.80 -0.21
N PHE A 397 11.57 7.59 -0.17
CA PHE A 397 12.02 6.87 -1.37
C PHE A 397 10.86 6.58 -2.35
N ALA A 398 9.67 6.34 -1.82
CA ALA A 398 8.48 6.04 -2.61
C ALA A 398 7.95 7.32 -3.25
N TRP A 399 7.68 8.34 -2.43
CA TRP A 399 7.20 9.64 -2.91
C TRP A 399 8.15 10.26 -3.96
N ALA A 400 9.45 10.31 -3.68
CA ALA A 400 10.45 10.93 -4.57
C ALA A 400 10.68 10.18 -5.89
N ALA A 401 10.21 8.93 -6.02
CA ALA A 401 10.20 8.21 -7.29
C ALA A 401 9.08 8.66 -8.24
N PHE A 402 7.99 9.23 -7.70
CA PHE A 402 6.92 9.86 -8.47
C PHE A 402 7.17 11.36 -8.63
N GLU A 403 7.47 12.07 -7.52
CA GLU A 403 7.68 13.51 -7.50
C GLU A 403 9.12 13.93 -7.11
N PRO A 404 10.12 13.66 -7.98
CA PRO A 404 11.51 14.04 -7.73
C PRO A 404 11.73 15.56 -7.68
N SER A 405 10.78 16.35 -8.18
CA SER A 405 10.74 17.82 -8.09
C SER A 405 10.61 18.34 -6.65
N THR A 406 10.03 17.52 -5.75
CA THR A 406 9.53 17.92 -4.43
C THR A 406 10.51 18.76 -3.62
N ARG A 407 10.00 19.86 -3.06
CA ARG A 407 10.71 20.72 -2.12
C ARG A 407 10.68 20.11 -0.72
N ILE A 408 11.82 19.94 -0.08
CA ILE A 408 11.87 19.36 1.27
C ILE A 408 11.96 20.49 2.31
N TRP A 409 10.97 20.58 3.20
CA TRP A 409 10.97 21.52 4.32
C TRP A 409 11.93 21.07 5.43
N THR A 410 12.59 22.01 6.12
CA THR A 410 13.32 21.74 7.37
C THR A 410 13.22 22.94 8.30
N ALA A 411 13.39 22.73 9.62
CA ALA A 411 13.31 23.81 10.61
C ALA A 411 14.42 24.88 10.45
N ASP A 412 15.55 24.52 9.83
CA ASP A 412 16.66 25.43 9.50
C ASP A 412 16.51 26.08 8.11
N GLY A 413 15.45 25.75 7.37
CA GLY A 413 15.13 26.23 6.02
C GLY A 413 14.98 25.11 4.97
N ALA A 414 14.27 25.39 3.87
CA ALA A 414 13.96 24.39 2.85
C ALA A 414 15.20 23.92 2.05
N ARG A 415 15.32 22.61 1.83
CA ARG A 415 16.29 22.00 0.91
C ARG A 415 15.69 21.96 -0.50
N THR A 416 16.26 22.76 -1.40
CA THR A 416 15.95 22.76 -2.83
C THR A 416 17.22 22.52 -3.64
N ALA A 417 17.36 21.30 -4.17
CA ALA A 417 18.39 20.92 -5.12
C ALA A 417 17.83 19.80 -6.01
N PRO A 418 18.02 19.85 -7.34
CA PRO A 418 17.51 18.81 -8.23
C PRO A 418 18.32 17.52 -8.09
N VAL A 419 17.67 16.38 -8.28
CA VAL A 419 18.37 15.13 -8.60
C VAL A 419 19.12 15.33 -9.91
N ALA A 420 20.43 15.10 -9.92
CA ALA A 420 21.25 15.17 -11.13
C ALA A 420 21.02 13.92 -12.01
N GLY A 421 19.82 13.79 -12.57
CA GLY A 421 19.38 12.60 -13.31
C GLY A 421 18.18 12.79 -14.24
N SER A 422 17.25 13.72 -13.97
CA SER A 422 16.04 13.96 -14.78
C SER A 422 16.30 14.76 -16.06
N ALA A 423 17.25 14.31 -16.88
CA ALA A 423 17.47 14.81 -18.24
C ALA A 423 16.71 13.93 -19.24
N SER A 424 15.98 14.57 -20.17
CA SER A 424 15.34 13.90 -21.31
C SER A 424 16.29 12.96 -22.04
N ALA A 425 15.84 11.73 -22.34
CA ALA A 425 16.69 10.64 -22.81
C ALA A 425 17.60 11.03 -24.01
N GLN A 426 18.91 11.01 -23.77
CA GLN A 426 19.93 10.92 -24.81
C GLN A 426 20.78 9.66 -24.59
N PRO A 427 21.23 8.99 -25.66
CA PRO A 427 21.83 7.65 -25.56
C PRO A 427 23.15 7.67 -24.79
N ALA A 428 23.26 6.82 -23.78
CA ALA A 428 24.45 6.73 -22.93
C ALA A 428 25.69 6.26 -23.73
N PRO A 429 26.87 6.86 -23.52
CA PRO A 429 28.13 6.30 -24.01
C PRO A 429 28.48 5.01 -23.23
N ALA A 430 29.07 4.04 -23.92
CA ALA A 430 29.35 2.72 -23.34
C ALA A 430 30.30 2.77 -22.12
N PRO A 431 30.03 2.00 -21.05
CA PRO A 431 30.76 2.10 -19.79
C PRO A 431 32.14 1.42 -19.84
N SER A 432 33.16 2.13 -19.34
CA SER A 432 34.46 1.54 -18.98
C SER A 432 34.47 1.12 -17.50
N ALA A 433 34.88 -0.11 -17.21
CA ALA A 433 34.79 -0.70 -15.86
C ALA A 433 35.78 -0.11 -14.84
N SER A 434 35.40 -0.08 -13.55
CA SER A 434 36.05 -0.85 -12.46
C SER A 434 35.66 -0.38 -11.03
N SER A 435 35.81 -1.28 -10.04
CA SER A 435 35.78 -1.04 -8.56
C SER A 435 34.41 -0.70 -7.92
N GLN A 436 34.11 -1.02 -6.64
CA GLN A 436 34.43 -2.21 -5.81
C GLN A 436 33.61 -2.21 -4.49
N GLY A 437 33.12 -3.37 -4.04
CA GLY A 437 32.47 -3.55 -2.71
C GLY A 437 30.99 -3.11 -2.65
N LEU A 438 30.19 -3.51 -1.64
CA LEU A 438 30.45 -4.39 -0.49
C LEU A 438 29.17 -5.22 -0.17
N VAL A 439 29.29 -6.34 0.55
CA VAL A 439 28.18 -7.26 0.83
C VAL A 439 27.44 -6.89 2.14
N GLY A 440 26.11 -6.79 2.08
CA GLY A 440 25.18 -6.78 3.22
C GLY A 440 24.38 -8.08 3.34
N ARG A 441 23.69 -8.31 4.46
CA ARG A 441 22.90 -9.54 4.74
C ARG A 441 21.39 -9.25 4.77
N LEU A 442 20.58 -10.18 4.25
CA LEU A 442 19.12 -10.21 4.44
C LEU A 442 18.70 -11.42 5.29
N PRO A 443 17.59 -11.32 6.04
CA PRO A 443 16.81 -12.46 6.51
C PRO A 443 15.31 -12.39 6.12
N ALA A 444 14.62 -13.53 6.27
CA ALA A 444 13.16 -13.67 6.41
C ALA A 444 12.25 -13.32 5.21
N GLN A 445 12.13 -14.27 4.27
CA GLN A 445 10.87 -14.55 3.55
C GLN A 445 10.57 -16.05 3.68
N ILE A 446 9.50 -16.44 4.40
CA ILE A 446 8.48 -17.49 4.15
C ILE A 446 7.59 -17.51 5.42
N ALA A 447 6.50 -16.73 5.43
CA ALA A 447 5.44 -16.83 6.44
C ALA A 447 4.11 -16.34 5.84
N GLY A 448 3.01 -17.09 6.03
CA GLY A 448 1.65 -16.61 5.74
C GLY A 448 0.86 -17.28 4.60
N LEU A 449 1.37 -18.30 3.90
CA LEU A 449 0.57 -19.04 2.90
C LEU A 449 -0.40 -20.03 3.58
N PRO A 450 -1.72 -19.99 3.29
CA PRO A 450 -2.71 -20.87 3.92
C PRO A 450 -2.69 -22.31 3.37
N LEU A 451 -3.03 -23.26 4.26
CA LEU A 451 -2.91 -24.72 4.14
C LEU A 451 -3.58 -25.46 2.95
N ASP A 452 -4.67 -24.88 2.42
CA ASP A 452 -5.90 -25.68 2.18
C ASP A 452 -6.33 -25.76 0.70
N ALA A 453 -5.39 -26.02 -0.21
CA ALA A 453 -5.69 -26.43 -1.60
C ALA A 453 -4.74 -27.54 -2.10
N ALA A 454 -5.19 -28.35 -3.05
CA ALA A 454 -4.47 -29.53 -3.52
C ALA A 454 -3.26 -29.18 -4.42
N GLU A 455 -2.21 -29.99 -4.31
CA GLU A 455 -0.97 -29.97 -5.11
C GLU A 455 -0.24 -28.61 -5.18
N ILE A 456 0.60 -28.36 -4.17
CA ILE A 456 1.72 -27.42 -4.31
C ILE A 456 2.62 -27.92 -5.46
N ASP A 457 2.55 -27.25 -6.61
CA ASP A 457 3.43 -27.53 -7.74
C ASP A 457 4.85 -26.98 -7.49
N VAL A 458 5.66 -27.79 -6.80
CA VAL A 458 7.05 -27.50 -6.47
C VAL A 458 7.94 -27.31 -7.73
N ALA A 459 7.47 -27.62 -8.95
CA ALA A 459 8.20 -27.23 -10.16
C ALA A 459 8.27 -25.70 -10.34
N ARG A 460 7.25 -24.95 -9.88
CA ARG A 460 7.25 -23.48 -9.91
C ARG A 460 8.21 -22.85 -8.88
N LEU A 461 8.62 -23.60 -7.86
CA LEU A 461 9.64 -23.20 -6.89
C LEU A 461 11.09 -23.34 -7.42
N LEU A 462 11.30 -24.00 -8.56
CA LEU A 462 12.63 -24.29 -9.14
C LEU A 462 12.82 -23.69 -10.54
N THR A 463 11.93 -22.78 -10.97
CA THR A 463 11.98 -22.13 -12.28
C THR A 463 12.31 -20.63 -12.22
N ASN A 464 12.44 -20.06 -11.03
CA ASN A 464 13.06 -18.76 -10.79
C ASN A 464 14.43 -18.97 -10.12
N ASP A 465 15.38 -18.05 -10.35
CA ASP A 465 16.75 -18.14 -9.80
C ASP A 465 16.77 -17.98 -8.26
N LEU A 466 16.68 -19.11 -7.54
CA LEU A 466 16.90 -19.15 -6.10
C LEU A 466 18.41 -19.01 -5.79
N PRO A 467 18.80 -18.08 -4.89
CA PRO A 467 20.19 -18.01 -4.42
C PRO A 467 20.56 -19.23 -3.58
N ILE A 468 21.87 -19.47 -3.44
CA ILE A 468 22.42 -20.58 -2.64
C ILE A 468 22.01 -20.39 -1.17
N MET A 469 21.25 -21.35 -0.64
CA MET A 469 20.71 -21.37 0.73
C MET A 469 21.51 -22.34 1.61
N ASP A 470 21.73 -22.00 2.89
CA ASP A 470 22.49 -22.83 3.81
C ASP A 470 21.64 -23.96 4.46
N LEU A 471 22.31 -24.93 5.08
CA LEU A 471 21.68 -26.16 5.57
C LEU A 471 20.88 -25.97 6.88
N ASP A 472 21.18 -24.92 7.65
CA ASP A 472 20.42 -24.53 8.85
C ASP A 472 19.30 -23.53 8.50
N ASP A 473 19.48 -22.67 7.48
CA ASP A 473 18.38 -21.91 6.85
C ASP A 473 17.28 -22.86 6.33
N LEU A 474 17.67 -23.90 5.58
CA LEU A 474 16.73 -24.90 5.06
C LEU A 474 15.99 -25.66 6.19
N ARG A 475 16.67 -25.95 7.31
CA ARG A 475 16.05 -26.52 8.51
C ARG A 475 15.07 -25.54 9.17
N SER A 476 15.40 -24.26 9.18
CA SER A 476 14.52 -23.19 9.68
C SER A 476 13.22 -23.17 8.87
N VAL A 477 13.30 -23.12 7.54
CA VAL A 477 12.14 -23.16 6.62
C VAL A 477 11.27 -24.40 6.82
N VAL A 478 11.87 -25.60 6.93
CA VAL A 478 11.11 -26.85 7.16
C VAL A 478 10.42 -26.84 8.53
N THR A 479 11.07 -26.29 9.56
CA THR A 479 10.49 -26.20 10.92
C THR A 479 9.36 -25.17 10.98
N GLN A 480 9.54 -24.03 10.30
CA GLN A 480 8.51 -22.98 10.13
C GLN A 480 7.29 -23.49 9.33
N SER A 481 7.49 -24.46 8.43
CA SER A 481 6.41 -25.13 7.69
C SER A 481 5.54 -26.09 8.54
N GLY A 482 5.65 -26.04 9.87
CA GLY A 482 4.90 -26.90 10.80
C GLY A 482 5.33 -28.37 10.83
N VAL A 483 6.44 -28.71 10.17
CA VAL A 483 6.93 -30.09 10.03
C VAL A 483 7.97 -30.39 11.12
N SER A 484 7.64 -31.33 12.02
CA SER A 484 8.57 -31.75 13.08
C SER A 484 9.87 -32.34 12.51
N PRO A 485 11.06 -31.88 12.94
CA PRO A 485 12.36 -32.38 12.47
C PRO A 485 12.55 -33.90 12.64
N GLU A 486 11.85 -34.54 13.58
CA GLU A 486 11.94 -35.99 13.83
C GLU A 486 11.37 -36.85 12.68
N ARG A 487 10.74 -36.23 11.67
CA ARG A 487 10.13 -36.94 10.52
C ARG A 487 11.00 -37.00 9.27
N PHE A 488 12.28 -36.61 9.31
CA PHE A 488 13.14 -36.58 8.11
C PHE A 488 14.56 -37.12 8.36
N GLU A 489 15.07 -37.93 7.43
CA GLU A 489 16.48 -38.30 7.34
C GLU A 489 17.21 -37.32 6.39
N ILE A 490 18.41 -36.88 6.78
CA ILE A 490 19.28 -36.02 5.98
C ILE A 490 20.66 -36.68 5.89
N ALA A 491 21.24 -36.76 4.69
CA ALA A 491 22.59 -37.29 4.46
C ALA A 491 23.37 -36.40 3.49
N THR A 492 24.64 -36.14 3.80
CA THR A 492 25.56 -35.31 2.99
C THR A 492 26.73 -36.13 2.49
N GLY A 493 27.15 -35.92 1.24
CA GLY A 493 28.33 -36.55 0.65
C GLY A 493 29.02 -35.66 -0.38
N ALA A 494 30.34 -35.77 -0.50
CA ALA A 494 31.09 -35.05 -1.52
C ALA A 494 31.17 -35.87 -2.82
N ALA A 495 30.88 -35.24 -3.95
CA ALA A 495 31.01 -35.81 -5.29
C ALA A 495 31.82 -34.87 -6.20
N THR A 496 31.93 -35.21 -7.48
CA THR A 496 32.62 -34.40 -8.50
C THR A 496 31.76 -34.40 -9.76
N ASP A 497 31.56 -33.22 -10.36
CA ASP A 497 30.71 -33.07 -11.54
C ASP A 497 31.43 -33.35 -12.87
N GLY A 498 30.68 -33.27 -13.99
CA GLY A 498 31.14 -33.63 -15.34
C GLY A 498 32.29 -32.78 -15.90
N VAL A 499 32.71 -31.69 -15.23
CA VAL A 499 33.93 -30.94 -15.58
C VAL A 499 34.96 -30.91 -14.45
N GLY A 500 34.86 -31.85 -13.50
CA GLY A 500 35.89 -32.10 -12.49
C GLY A 500 35.83 -31.20 -11.25
N ALA A 501 34.81 -30.36 -11.10
CA ALA A 501 34.67 -29.53 -9.90
C ALA A 501 34.01 -30.33 -8.76
N LYS A 502 34.47 -30.09 -7.53
CA LYS A 502 33.90 -30.74 -6.34
C LYS A 502 32.57 -30.12 -5.97
N VAL A 503 31.60 -30.98 -5.70
CA VAL A 503 30.25 -30.62 -5.26
C VAL A 503 29.91 -31.32 -3.94
N THR A 504 29.11 -30.66 -3.11
CA THR A 504 28.45 -31.29 -1.96
C THR A 504 27.04 -31.70 -2.41
N VAL A 505 26.68 -32.96 -2.20
CA VAL A 505 25.34 -33.49 -2.48
C VAL A 505 24.65 -33.75 -1.16
N THR A 506 23.47 -33.17 -0.97
CA THR A 506 22.63 -33.36 0.21
C THR A 506 21.34 -34.06 -0.17
N ALA A 507 21.08 -35.19 0.46
CA ALA A 507 19.90 -36.02 0.25
C ALA A 507 18.93 -35.91 1.43
N PHE A 508 17.64 -35.83 1.13
CA PHE A 508 16.55 -35.69 2.10
C PHE A 508 15.48 -36.76 1.86
N ARG A 509 14.97 -37.36 2.94
CA ARG A 509 13.93 -38.40 2.89
C ARG A 509 12.91 -38.21 4.00
N ALA A 510 11.63 -38.17 3.64
CA ALA A 510 10.53 -38.19 4.60
C ALA A 510 10.37 -39.57 5.26
N LEU A 511 10.26 -39.60 6.58
CA LEU A 511 9.91 -40.76 7.40
C LEU A 511 8.42 -40.73 7.76
N GLY A 512 7.64 -41.59 7.10
CA GLY A 512 6.20 -41.71 7.29
C GLY A 512 5.42 -41.19 6.08
N GLY A 513 4.43 -41.96 5.63
CA GLY A 513 3.74 -41.75 4.35
C GLY A 513 4.37 -42.55 3.21
N SER A 514 3.53 -43.04 2.31
CA SER A 514 3.92 -43.81 1.11
C SER A 514 3.30 -43.22 -0.15
N PRO A 515 4.03 -43.15 -1.28
CA PRO A 515 5.44 -43.52 -1.44
C PRO A 515 6.37 -42.43 -0.89
N SER A 516 7.35 -42.81 -0.06
CA SER A 516 8.31 -41.87 0.53
C SER A 516 9.30 -41.40 -0.54
N ARG A 517 9.16 -40.16 -1.02
CA ARG A 517 10.01 -39.59 -2.08
C ARG A 517 11.38 -39.16 -1.52
N LEU A 518 12.45 -39.57 -2.21
CA LEU A 518 13.82 -39.06 -1.99
C LEU A 518 13.99 -37.75 -2.79
N ARG A 519 14.68 -36.76 -2.20
CA ARG A 519 15.05 -35.50 -2.87
C ARG A 519 16.55 -35.22 -2.70
N LEU A 520 17.13 -34.51 -3.65
CA LEU A 520 18.55 -34.21 -3.75
C LEU A 520 18.77 -32.71 -4.02
N ALA A 521 19.74 -32.12 -3.34
CA ALA A 521 20.31 -30.81 -3.65
C ALA A 521 21.82 -30.95 -3.92
N VAL A 522 22.37 -30.08 -4.77
CA VAL A 522 23.79 -30.12 -5.17
C VAL A 522 24.37 -28.72 -5.11
N GLU A 523 25.39 -28.54 -4.26
CA GLU A 523 26.12 -27.29 -4.04
C GLU A 523 27.50 -27.38 -4.68
N ARG A 524 27.96 -26.31 -5.35
CA ARG A 524 29.25 -26.28 -6.05
C ARG A 524 30.23 -25.33 -5.36
N ALA A 525 31.41 -25.82 -4.99
CA ALA A 525 32.39 -25.03 -4.25
C ALA A 525 32.80 -23.76 -5.02
N ALA A 526 32.70 -22.60 -4.36
CA ALA A 526 32.84 -21.30 -5.01
C ALA A 526 34.24 -21.08 -5.63
N GLY A 527 34.25 -20.90 -6.96
CA GLY A 527 35.41 -20.48 -7.74
C GLY A 527 35.03 -19.28 -8.62
N THR A 528 35.95 -18.33 -8.79
CA THR A 528 35.70 -17.04 -9.46
C THR A 528 35.24 -17.21 -10.91
N LEU A 529 34.00 -16.81 -11.19
CA LEU A 529 33.48 -16.68 -12.55
C LEU A 529 34.13 -15.48 -13.26
N SER A 530 34.62 -15.72 -14.47
CA SER A 530 34.78 -14.69 -15.50
C SER A 530 33.68 -14.90 -16.54
N PRO A 531 33.08 -13.85 -17.13
CA PRO A 531 31.97 -14.00 -18.04
C PRO A 531 32.41 -14.69 -19.34
N LEU A 532 31.84 -15.86 -19.62
CA LEU A 532 31.90 -16.49 -20.94
C LEU A 532 30.85 -15.83 -21.84
N GLY A 533 31.30 -14.99 -22.78
CA GLY A 533 30.43 -14.50 -23.84
C GLY A 533 30.09 -15.63 -24.80
N PHE A 534 28.80 -15.91 -24.96
CA PHE A 534 28.31 -16.84 -25.98
C PHE A 534 28.17 -16.11 -27.33
N SER A 535 28.64 -16.74 -28.39
CA SER A 535 28.44 -16.29 -29.78
C SER A 535 27.44 -17.20 -30.48
N GLU A 536 26.67 -16.65 -31.41
CA GLU A 536 25.68 -17.41 -32.18
C GLU A 536 26.37 -18.54 -32.97
N GLY A 537 25.99 -19.80 -32.71
CA GLY A 537 26.58 -20.95 -33.37
C GLY A 537 25.97 -22.30 -33.00
N ASP A 538 25.39 -22.97 -34.00
CA ASP A 538 25.00 -24.40 -34.06
C ASP A 538 24.00 -24.93 -33.01
N HIS A 539 22.72 -24.68 -33.25
CA HIS A 539 21.62 -25.41 -32.62
C HIS A 539 21.33 -26.75 -33.33
N SER A 540 22.25 -27.72 -33.23
CA SER A 540 21.98 -29.12 -33.56
C SER A 540 22.72 -30.06 -32.59
N SER A 541 22.08 -30.93 -31.79
CA SER A 541 20.77 -31.61 -31.97
C SER A 541 20.09 -32.01 -30.65
N SER A 542 20.05 -31.12 -29.64
CA SER A 542 19.47 -31.42 -28.32
C SER A 542 18.04 -31.95 -28.38
N ARG A 543 17.70 -32.94 -27.54
CA ARG A 543 16.35 -33.50 -27.41
C ARG A 543 15.92 -33.61 -25.96
N VAL A 544 14.61 -33.47 -25.74
CA VAL A 544 13.98 -33.71 -24.44
C VAL A 544 13.56 -35.18 -24.36
N LEU A 545 13.98 -35.87 -23.30
CA LEU A 545 13.52 -37.21 -22.95
C LEU A 545 12.58 -37.11 -21.74
N LEU A 546 11.44 -37.79 -21.78
CA LEU A 546 10.48 -37.87 -20.69
C LEU A 546 10.47 -39.28 -20.11
N LEU A 547 10.74 -39.41 -18.81
CA LEU A 547 10.77 -40.69 -18.11
C LEU A 547 10.18 -40.51 -16.70
N GLU A 548 9.23 -41.37 -16.35
CA GLU A 548 8.43 -41.32 -15.09
C GLU A 548 7.91 -39.91 -14.69
N GLY A 549 7.58 -39.08 -15.69
CA GLY A 549 7.03 -37.73 -15.48
C GLY A 549 8.06 -36.63 -15.27
N VAL A 550 9.36 -36.92 -15.41
CA VAL A 550 10.44 -35.91 -15.38
C VAL A 550 10.97 -35.69 -16.80
N ALA A 551 11.14 -34.42 -17.19
CA ALA A 551 11.73 -34.02 -18.45
C ALA A 551 13.23 -33.77 -18.28
N TYR A 552 14.04 -34.43 -19.12
CA TYR A 552 15.49 -34.31 -19.14
C TYR A 552 15.95 -33.72 -20.47
N LEU A 553 16.88 -32.76 -20.41
CA LEU A 553 17.50 -32.13 -21.57
C LEU A 553 18.85 -32.82 -21.81
N ILE A 554 18.95 -33.64 -22.86
CA ILE A 554 20.01 -34.64 -23.02
C ILE A 554 20.82 -34.34 -24.30
N THR A 555 22.15 -34.41 -24.22
CA THR A 555 23.03 -34.29 -25.40
C THR A 555 23.28 -35.66 -26.05
N SER A 556 23.77 -35.65 -27.28
CA SER A 556 24.07 -36.88 -28.03
C SER A 556 25.12 -37.78 -27.35
N ALA A 557 26.00 -37.22 -26.52
CA ALA A 557 27.02 -37.98 -25.79
C ALA A 557 26.47 -38.67 -24.53
N ASP A 558 25.52 -38.05 -23.85
CA ASP A 558 24.88 -38.60 -22.64
C ASP A 558 24.03 -39.85 -22.97
N LEU A 559 23.52 -39.94 -24.20
CA LEU A 559 22.75 -41.07 -24.70
C LEU A 559 23.57 -42.37 -24.83
N GLU A 560 24.82 -42.28 -25.27
CA GLU A 560 25.72 -43.45 -25.30
C GLU A 560 26.10 -43.88 -23.87
N LEU A 561 26.28 -42.91 -22.96
CA LEU A 561 26.57 -43.17 -21.55
C LEU A 561 25.39 -43.86 -20.84
N LEU A 562 24.15 -43.42 -21.11
CA LEU A 562 22.93 -44.02 -20.59
C LEU A 562 22.68 -45.43 -21.15
N ALA A 563 22.99 -45.68 -22.43
CA ALA A 563 22.90 -47.03 -23.00
C ALA A 563 23.88 -47.99 -22.32
N ALA A 564 25.14 -47.58 -22.13
CA ALA A 564 26.14 -48.38 -21.43
C ALA A 564 25.81 -48.60 -19.94
N ALA A 565 25.16 -47.63 -19.29
CA ALA A 565 24.69 -47.75 -17.91
C ALA A 565 23.45 -48.66 -17.77
N ALA A 566 22.58 -48.72 -18.79
CA ALA A 566 21.40 -49.58 -18.78
C ALA A 566 21.76 -51.07 -18.85
N ASP A 567 22.65 -51.47 -19.77
CA ASP A 567 23.14 -52.86 -19.86
C ASP A 567 23.79 -53.30 -18.54
N ALA A 568 24.51 -52.39 -17.87
CA ALA A 568 25.17 -52.62 -16.58
C ALA A 568 24.23 -52.64 -15.35
N LEU A 569 22.92 -52.42 -15.53
CA LEU A 569 21.89 -52.47 -14.47
C LEU A 569 20.90 -53.64 -14.66
N THR A 570 21.23 -54.60 -15.54
CA THR A 570 20.43 -55.81 -15.79
C THR A 570 21.09 -57.14 -15.34
N GLU A 571 22.22 -57.08 -14.62
CA GLU A 571 22.80 -58.19 -13.84
C GLU A 571 22.72 -57.93 -12.32
#